data_AF-A0AA94S9J7-F1
#
_entry.id   AF-A0AA94S9J7-F1
#
_cell.length_a   1.000
_cell.length_b   1.000
_cell.length_c   1.000
_cell.angle_alpha   90.00
_cell.angle_beta   90.00
_cell.angle_gamma   90.00
#
_symmetry.space_group_name_H-M   'P 1'
#
loop_
_entity.id
_entity.type
_entity.pdbx_description
1 polymer ?
#
loop_
_entity_poly.entity_id
_entity_poly.type
_entity_poly.pdbx_seq_one_letter_code
_entity_poly.pdbx_strand_id
1 'polypeptide(L)'
;MEKFGIKVRALREEKGISREEFCGDETELSVRQLARIESNQSIPSLSKAQFIANQLGVTLGTMTDGDSLELPRRYEELKYLLIRTPTYGDKVRLGRKGEYFDEISEKFYDIIPEEERLIIDCLQAKLDVHFSDDVNFGEGILNDYFDQVNRKQLFNINDLILIDLYFICLESAKTTEGIYSITFYDKLMKRLINQKRISPETDLILNNVLLNNIDLAFKYGRENYVERVIEISNSIMTEIHDFQRRPILSLVEWKYYLKFKHDFVAAEQSFTNATLFARLVGDTYLENKLKEEWKLDTTT
;
A
#
# COMPACT_ATOMS: atom_id res chain seq x y z
N MET A 1 8.69 22.04 16.38
CA MET A 1 7.40 22.01 15.63
C MET A 1 6.18 22.71 16.29
N GLU A 2 6.03 22.83 17.63
CA GLU A 2 4.83 23.44 18.28
C GLU A 2 4.40 24.85 17.77
N LYS A 3 5.25 25.54 17.02
CA LYS A 3 4.96 26.87 16.47
C LYS A 3 4.57 26.86 15.00
N PHE A 4 4.75 25.75 14.27
CA PHE A 4 4.50 25.68 12.83
C PHE A 4 3.02 25.96 12.52
N GLY A 5 2.10 25.23 13.15
CA GLY A 5 0.65 25.38 12.92
C GLY A 5 0.13 26.78 13.24
N ILE A 6 0.56 27.33 14.38
CA ILE A 6 0.19 28.68 14.82
C ILE A 6 0.71 29.73 13.83
N LYS A 7 1.93 29.56 13.30
CA LYS A 7 2.52 30.48 12.31
C LYS A 7 1.81 30.42 10.97
N VAL A 8 1.45 29.21 10.50
CA VAL A 8 0.61 29.03 9.30
C VAL A 8 -0.70 29.81 9.46
N ARG A 9 -1.38 29.62 10.59
CA ARG A 9 -2.64 30.30 10.87
C ARG A 9 -2.50 31.81 10.89
N ALA A 10 -1.52 32.34 11.62
CA ALA A 10 -1.28 33.77 11.74
C ALA A 10 -1.02 34.43 10.38
N LEU A 11 -0.14 33.83 9.56
CA LEU A 11 0.17 34.36 8.22
C LEU A 11 -1.01 34.27 7.27
N ARG A 12 -1.82 33.20 7.35
CA ARG A 12 -3.04 33.08 6.54
C ARG A 12 -4.06 34.16 6.92
N GLU A 13 -4.29 34.36 8.22
CA GLU A 13 -5.23 35.35 8.74
C GLU A 13 -4.75 36.79 8.45
N GLU A 14 -3.45 37.07 8.54
CA GLU A 14 -2.86 38.37 8.18
C GLU A 14 -3.09 38.72 6.70
N LYS A 15 -3.03 37.73 5.81
CA LYS A 15 -3.36 37.89 4.39
C LYS A 15 -4.86 37.93 4.10
N GLY A 16 -5.72 37.69 5.09
CA GLY A 16 -7.17 37.67 4.93
C GLY A 16 -7.71 36.49 4.11
N ILE A 17 -6.93 35.40 3.97
CA ILE A 17 -7.30 34.25 3.14
C ILE A 17 -8.11 33.25 3.98
N SER A 18 -9.27 32.79 3.48
CA SER A 18 -10.05 31.73 4.14
C SER A 18 -9.37 30.35 4.01
N ARG A 19 -9.77 29.35 4.80
CA ARG A 19 -9.17 28.00 4.66
C ARG A 19 -9.55 27.37 3.33
N GLU A 20 -10.79 27.60 2.90
CA GLU A 20 -11.35 27.13 1.65
C GLU A 20 -10.59 27.72 0.46
N GLU A 21 -10.36 29.03 0.47
CA GLU A 21 -9.57 29.71 -0.56
C GLU A 21 -8.10 29.27 -0.55
N PHE A 22 -7.54 29.01 0.63
CA PHE A 22 -6.16 28.52 0.78
C PHE A 22 -5.96 27.12 0.19
N CYS A 23 -6.96 26.23 0.38
CA CYS A 23 -6.89 24.83 -0.07
C CYS A 23 -7.30 24.65 -1.55
N GLY A 24 -7.99 25.63 -2.13
CA GLY A 24 -8.36 25.62 -3.55
C GLY A 24 -9.27 24.44 -3.91
N ASP A 25 -8.77 23.53 -4.75
CA ASP A 25 -9.48 22.33 -5.18
C ASP A 25 -9.29 21.12 -4.24
N GLU A 26 -8.59 21.32 -3.12
CA GLU A 26 -8.28 20.32 -2.10
C GLU A 26 -7.47 19.11 -2.62
N THR A 27 -6.79 19.25 -3.76
CA THR A 27 -5.97 18.16 -4.33
C THR A 27 -4.71 17.88 -3.51
N GLU A 28 -4.02 18.93 -3.06
CA GLU A 28 -2.77 18.85 -2.30
C GLU A 28 -3.00 18.88 -0.78
N LEU A 29 -3.99 19.64 -0.31
CA LEU A 29 -4.28 19.82 1.11
C LEU A 29 -5.79 20.07 1.30
N SER A 30 -6.44 19.27 2.15
CA SER A 30 -7.86 19.50 2.48
C SER A 30 -8.04 20.55 3.57
N VAL A 31 -9.23 21.15 3.62
CA VAL A 31 -9.58 22.14 4.65
C VAL A 31 -9.47 21.55 6.06
N ARG A 32 -9.82 20.27 6.22
CA ARG A 32 -9.70 19.54 7.49
C ARG A 32 -8.25 19.32 7.89
N GLN A 33 -7.40 18.93 6.92
CA GLN A 33 -5.97 18.76 7.18
C GLN A 33 -5.32 20.08 7.56
N LEU A 34 -5.64 21.16 6.84
CA LEU A 34 -5.15 22.50 7.19
C LEU A 34 -5.59 22.90 8.62
N ALA A 35 -6.86 22.66 8.98
CA ALA A 35 -7.34 22.96 10.33
C ALA A 35 -6.61 22.17 11.43
N ARG A 36 -6.32 20.88 11.20
CA ARG A 36 -5.53 20.03 12.12
C ARG A 36 -4.07 20.49 12.22
N ILE A 37 -3.48 20.94 11.11
CA ILE A 37 -2.12 21.49 11.11
C ILE A 37 -2.09 22.80 11.89
N GLU A 38 -3.03 23.72 11.64
CA GLU A 38 -3.13 25.00 12.34
C GLU A 38 -3.37 24.86 13.86
N SER A 39 -4.01 23.78 14.29
CA SER A 39 -4.22 23.44 15.71
C SER A 39 -3.08 22.63 16.32
N ASN A 40 -1.97 22.40 15.59
CA ASN A 40 -0.84 21.55 15.99
C ASN A 40 -1.24 20.08 16.31
N GLN A 41 -2.36 19.60 15.77
CA GLN A 41 -2.81 18.21 15.93
C GLN A 41 -2.20 17.28 14.87
N SER A 42 -1.63 17.84 13.81
CA SER A 42 -1.06 17.10 12.69
C SER A 42 0.22 17.75 12.18
N ILE A 43 1.21 16.91 11.89
CA ILE A 43 2.46 17.31 11.24
C ILE A 43 2.27 17.15 9.73
N PRO A 44 2.48 18.22 8.92
CA PRO A 44 2.42 18.10 7.47
C PRO A 44 3.62 17.32 6.92
N SER A 45 3.43 16.62 5.81
CA SER A 45 4.55 16.09 5.03
C SER A 45 5.34 17.21 4.36
N LEU A 46 6.55 16.90 3.88
CA LEU A 46 7.42 17.89 3.23
C LEU A 46 6.74 18.56 2.03
N SER A 47 6.03 17.78 1.19
CA SER A 47 5.28 18.29 0.04
C SER A 47 4.19 19.27 0.47
N LYS A 48 3.40 18.93 1.49
CA LYS A 48 2.35 19.78 2.04
C LYS A 48 2.90 21.04 2.70
N ALA A 49 3.99 20.92 3.45
CA ALA A 49 4.65 22.07 4.05
C ALA A 49 5.20 23.02 2.98
N GLN A 50 5.75 22.48 1.89
CA GLN A 50 6.18 23.27 0.74
C GLN A 50 5.01 23.95 0.04
N PHE A 51 3.88 23.25 -0.16
CA PHE A 51 2.65 23.84 -0.70
C PHE A 51 2.16 25.01 0.17
N ILE A 52 2.09 24.81 1.50
CA ILE A 52 1.70 25.84 2.46
C ILE A 52 2.63 27.05 2.38
N ALA A 53 3.95 26.82 2.33
CA ALA A 53 4.95 27.89 2.22
C ALA A 53 4.78 28.70 0.92
N ASN A 54 4.55 28.01 -0.20
CA ASN A 54 4.33 28.64 -1.51
C ASN A 54 3.06 29.50 -1.52
N GLN A 55 1.95 29.03 -0.96
CA GLN A 55 0.70 29.80 -0.85
C GLN A 55 0.86 31.04 0.05
N LEU A 56 1.63 30.90 1.13
CA LEU A 56 1.96 32.01 2.02
C LEU A 56 3.07 32.90 1.46
N GLY A 57 3.67 32.60 0.30
CA GLY A 57 4.74 33.39 -0.31
C GLY A 57 6.00 33.49 0.57
N VAL A 58 6.26 32.48 1.39
CA VAL A 58 7.40 32.40 2.32
C VAL A 58 8.24 31.17 2.02
N THR A 59 9.47 31.13 2.53
CA THR A 59 10.33 29.95 2.38
C THR A 59 10.02 28.90 3.45
N LEU A 60 10.27 27.63 3.14
CA LEU A 60 10.02 26.55 4.10
C LEU A 60 10.85 26.71 5.38
N GLY A 61 12.12 27.13 5.25
CA GLY A 61 13.01 27.31 6.41
C GLY A 61 12.58 28.43 7.35
N THR A 62 11.91 29.49 6.87
CA THR A 62 11.32 30.50 7.76
C THR A 62 10.08 29.97 8.46
N MET A 63 9.37 28.98 7.90
CA MET A 63 8.19 28.39 8.52
C MET A 63 8.54 27.38 9.62
N THR A 64 9.61 26.60 9.42
CA THR A 64 10.04 25.57 10.37
C THR A 64 10.96 26.07 11.47
N ASP A 65 11.31 27.37 11.48
CA ASP A 65 12.29 27.97 12.39
C ASP A 65 13.66 27.23 12.38
N GLY A 66 13.99 26.58 11.27
CA GLY A 66 15.20 25.77 11.12
C GLY A 66 15.07 24.30 11.54
N ASP A 67 13.93 23.87 12.08
CA ASP A 67 13.65 22.45 12.29
C ASP A 67 13.58 21.72 10.94
N SER A 68 14.13 20.51 10.89
CA SER A 68 13.98 19.62 9.73
C SER A 68 12.63 18.92 9.77
N LEU A 69 11.94 18.88 8.61
CA LEU A 69 10.75 18.05 8.39
C LEU A 69 11.11 16.66 7.85
N GLU A 70 12.40 16.33 7.79
CA GLU A 70 12.86 15.01 7.37
C GLU A 70 12.44 13.94 8.38
N LEU A 71 12.15 12.76 7.85
CA LEU A 71 11.78 11.63 8.66
C LEU A 71 13.01 11.07 9.39
N PRO A 72 12.84 10.53 10.61
CA PRO A 72 13.92 9.85 11.30
C PRO A 72 14.43 8.66 10.47
N ARG A 73 15.75 8.55 10.25
CA ARG A 73 16.34 7.45 9.47
C ARG A 73 15.91 6.06 9.93
N ARG A 74 15.81 5.87 11.25
CA ARG A 74 15.34 4.60 11.84
C ARG A 74 13.90 4.29 11.45
N TYR A 75 13.02 5.28 11.37
CA TYR A 75 11.65 5.09 10.89
C TYR A 75 11.65 4.67 9.42
N GLU A 76 12.45 5.32 8.56
CA GLU A 76 12.55 4.96 7.14
C GLU A 76 13.04 3.52 6.95
N GLU A 77 14.03 3.08 7.73
CA GLU A 77 14.50 1.70 7.75
C GLU A 77 13.38 0.71 8.13
N LEU A 78 12.64 1.01 9.21
CA LEU A 78 11.53 0.15 9.66
C LEU A 78 10.42 0.08 8.61
N LYS A 79 10.03 1.22 8.03
CA LYS A 79 9.06 1.30 6.93
C LYS A 79 9.52 0.48 5.72
N TYR A 80 10.79 0.59 5.34
CA TYR A 80 11.37 -0.19 4.25
C TYR A 80 11.26 -1.70 4.53
N LEU A 81 11.63 -2.13 5.74
CA LEU A 81 11.54 -3.54 6.15
C LEU A 81 10.09 -4.04 6.17
N LEU A 82 9.14 -3.24 6.64
CA LEU A 82 7.71 -3.57 6.66
C LEU A 82 7.15 -3.81 5.26
N ILE A 83 7.50 -2.95 4.30
CA ILE A 83 7.03 -3.03 2.91
C ILE A 83 7.71 -4.17 2.14
N ARG A 84 9.04 -4.32 2.32
CA ARG A 84 9.85 -5.24 1.50
C ARG A 84 9.80 -6.69 1.98
N THR A 85 9.74 -6.93 3.29
CA THR A 85 9.90 -8.29 3.83
C THR A 85 8.65 -9.12 3.57
N PRO A 86 8.72 -10.19 2.74
CA PRO A 86 7.61 -11.12 2.59
C PRO A 86 7.53 -12.05 3.80
N THR A 87 6.33 -12.22 4.33
CA THR A 87 6.09 -13.07 5.51
C THR A 87 5.77 -14.52 5.12
N TYR A 88 5.09 -14.74 3.99
CA TYR A 88 4.62 -16.07 3.54
C TYR A 88 3.84 -16.86 4.62
N GLY A 89 3.27 -16.17 5.61
CA GLY A 89 2.63 -16.78 6.77
C GLY A 89 3.60 -17.37 7.81
N ASP A 90 4.91 -17.13 7.71
CA ASP A 90 5.90 -17.54 8.70
C ASP A 90 5.71 -16.76 10.01
N LYS A 91 5.36 -17.47 11.09
CA LYS A 91 5.13 -16.90 12.42
C LYS A 91 6.35 -16.13 12.96
N VAL A 92 7.57 -16.54 12.63
CA VAL A 92 8.78 -15.85 13.09
C VAL A 92 8.93 -14.49 12.39
N ARG A 93 8.70 -14.44 11.08
CA ARG A 93 8.74 -13.18 10.31
C ARG A 93 7.60 -12.24 10.71
N LEU A 94 6.44 -12.80 11.01
CA LEU A 94 5.29 -12.03 11.52
C LEU A 94 5.60 -11.44 12.90
N GLY A 95 6.18 -12.20 13.82
CA GLY A 95 6.61 -11.70 15.12
C GLY A 95 7.57 -10.51 14.99
N ARG A 96 8.57 -10.62 14.11
CA ARG A 96 9.49 -9.50 13.80
C ARG A 96 8.77 -8.28 13.24
N LYS A 97 7.76 -8.46 12.38
CA LYS A 97 6.97 -7.32 11.89
C LYS A 97 6.19 -6.68 13.03
N GLY A 98 5.64 -7.46 13.96
CA GLY A 98 5.02 -6.95 15.18
C GLY A 98 5.97 -6.05 15.97
N GLU A 99 7.20 -6.52 16.22
CA GLU A 99 8.23 -5.73 16.91
C GLU A 99 8.53 -4.40 16.19
N TYR A 100 8.51 -4.37 14.85
CA TYR A 100 8.69 -3.14 14.09
C TYR A 100 7.52 -2.17 14.26
N PHE A 101 6.27 -2.67 14.30
CA PHE A 101 5.11 -1.83 14.60
C PHE A 101 5.19 -1.26 16.01
N ASP A 102 5.53 -2.08 17.00
CA ASP A 102 5.67 -1.64 18.38
C ASP A 102 6.73 -0.52 18.50
N GLU A 103 7.90 -0.69 17.86
CA GLU A 103 8.94 0.35 17.85
C GLU A 103 8.45 1.65 17.20
N ILE A 104 7.66 1.57 16.12
CA ILE A 104 7.07 2.74 15.46
C ILE A 104 6.04 3.42 16.36
N SER A 105 5.13 2.66 16.95
CA SER A 105 4.08 3.15 17.84
C SER A 105 4.65 3.86 19.07
N GLU A 106 5.70 3.30 19.68
CA GLU A 106 6.28 3.87 20.90
C GLU A 106 7.16 5.11 20.65
N LYS A 107 7.93 5.13 19.55
CA LYS A 107 9.00 6.12 19.37
C LYS A 107 8.76 7.12 18.25
N PHE A 108 7.99 6.76 17.24
CA PHE A 108 7.91 7.51 15.99
C PHE A 108 6.51 8.04 15.67
N TYR A 109 5.45 7.43 16.19
CA TYR A 109 4.07 7.73 15.81
C TYR A 109 3.68 9.20 15.99
N ASP A 110 4.09 9.84 17.09
CA ASP A 110 3.76 11.25 17.36
C ASP A 110 4.61 12.27 16.59
N ILE A 111 5.73 11.83 16.00
CA ILE A 111 6.70 12.71 15.32
C ILE A 111 6.67 12.58 13.80
N ILE A 112 5.90 11.63 13.26
CA ILE A 112 5.73 11.44 11.81
C ILE A 112 4.49 12.18 11.29
N PRO A 113 4.47 12.57 10.00
CA PRO A 113 3.31 13.19 9.37
C PRO A 113 2.04 12.31 9.39
N GLU A 114 0.87 12.94 9.28
CA GLU A 114 -0.42 12.21 9.20
C GLU A 114 -0.48 11.21 8.04
N GLU A 115 0.17 11.51 6.92
CA GLU A 115 0.24 10.59 5.77
C GLU A 115 1.08 9.35 6.07
N GLU A 116 2.15 9.51 6.87
CA GLU A 116 3.01 8.41 7.27
C GLU A 116 2.32 7.54 8.33
N ARG A 117 1.62 8.15 9.30
CA ARG A 117 0.76 7.41 10.23
C ARG A 117 -0.26 6.55 9.50
N LEU A 118 -0.96 7.15 8.51
CA LEU A 118 -1.93 6.43 7.70
C LEU A 118 -1.33 5.19 7.02
N ILE A 119 -0.11 5.27 6.50
CA ILE A 119 0.58 4.12 5.91
C ILE A 119 0.80 3.02 6.95
N ILE A 120 1.30 3.38 8.12
CA ILE A 120 1.57 2.42 9.20
C ILE A 120 0.26 1.76 9.67
N ASP A 121 -0.78 2.57 9.88
CA ASP A 121 -2.10 2.09 10.28
C ASP A 121 -2.67 1.13 9.22
N CYS A 122 -2.52 1.44 7.92
CA CYS A 122 -2.96 0.55 6.85
C CYS A 122 -2.17 -0.76 6.82
N LEU A 123 -0.84 -0.71 7.02
CA LEU A 123 0.01 -1.90 7.01
C LEU A 123 -0.27 -2.80 8.23
N GLN A 124 -0.56 -2.20 9.39
CA GLN A 124 -0.94 -2.93 10.59
C GLN A 124 -2.33 -3.53 10.45
N ALA A 125 -3.34 -2.72 10.07
CA ALA A 125 -4.70 -3.19 9.83
C ALA A 125 -4.74 -4.31 8.79
N LYS A 126 -3.92 -4.24 7.75
CA LYS A 126 -3.77 -5.31 6.76
C LYS A 126 -3.39 -6.65 7.41
N LEU A 127 -2.43 -6.65 8.33
CA LEU A 127 -2.05 -7.88 9.03
C LEU A 127 -3.16 -8.32 9.97
N ASP A 128 -3.75 -7.40 10.73
CA ASP A 128 -4.81 -7.70 11.68
C ASP A 128 -6.03 -8.31 10.99
N VAL A 129 -6.51 -7.72 9.89
CA VAL A 129 -7.63 -8.27 9.09
C VAL A 129 -7.28 -9.67 8.56
N HIS A 130 -6.09 -9.85 7.99
CA HIS A 130 -5.68 -11.15 7.43
C HIS A 130 -5.61 -12.27 8.49
N PHE A 131 -5.32 -11.96 9.76
CA PHE A 131 -5.23 -12.98 10.82
C PHE A 131 -6.49 -13.10 11.69
N SER A 132 -7.30 -12.06 11.75
CA SER A 132 -8.53 -12.04 12.57
C SER A 132 -9.81 -12.24 11.76
N ASP A 133 -9.76 -12.09 10.43
CA ASP A 133 -10.91 -11.97 9.53
C ASP A 133 -11.91 -10.87 9.97
N ASP A 134 -11.43 -9.89 10.76
CA ASP A 134 -12.24 -8.80 11.25
C ASP A 134 -11.97 -7.52 10.45
N VAL A 135 -12.94 -7.18 9.59
CA VAL A 135 -12.87 -6.03 8.71
C VAL A 135 -12.92 -4.70 9.47
N ASN A 136 -13.39 -4.71 10.74
CA ASN A 136 -13.50 -3.50 11.56
C ASN A 136 -12.16 -2.78 11.75
N PHE A 137 -11.04 -3.50 11.71
CA PHE A 137 -9.69 -2.92 11.82
C PHE A 137 -9.34 -2.00 10.63
N GLY A 138 -9.91 -2.24 9.45
CA GLY A 138 -9.66 -1.43 8.24
C GLY A 138 -10.81 -0.52 7.83
N GLU A 139 -12.05 -0.83 8.21
CA GLU A 139 -13.25 -0.14 7.71
C GLU A 139 -13.29 1.35 8.07
N GLY A 140 -12.86 1.72 9.29
CA GLY A 140 -12.79 3.13 9.71
C GLY A 140 -11.84 3.96 8.84
N ILE A 141 -10.66 3.40 8.53
CA ILE A 141 -9.66 4.06 7.68
C ILE A 141 -10.18 4.18 6.24
N LEU A 142 -10.79 3.11 5.72
CA LEU A 142 -11.31 3.09 4.36
C LEU A 142 -12.42 4.14 4.18
N ASN A 143 -13.37 4.23 5.11
CA ASN A 143 -14.46 5.20 5.00
C ASN A 143 -13.98 6.66 4.95
N ASP A 144 -12.85 6.98 5.59
CA ASP A 144 -12.34 8.35 5.66
C ASP A 144 -11.52 8.78 4.43
N TYR A 145 -10.78 7.86 3.80
CA TYR A 145 -9.80 8.20 2.76
C TYR A 145 -10.19 7.71 1.35
N PHE A 146 -11.08 6.72 1.24
CA PHE A 146 -11.29 6.02 -0.01
C PHE A 146 -12.09 6.82 -1.05
N ASP A 147 -12.91 7.78 -0.61
CA ASP A 147 -13.58 8.74 -1.50
C ASP A 147 -12.61 9.60 -2.30
N GLN A 148 -11.46 9.96 -1.71
CA GLN A 148 -10.42 10.73 -2.40
C GLN A 148 -9.71 9.86 -3.44
N VAL A 149 -9.40 8.61 -3.10
CA VAL A 149 -8.77 7.63 -4.01
C VAL A 149 -9.67 7.36 -5.22
N ASN A 150 -10.99 7.27 -5.04
CA ASN A 150 -11.93 7.01 -6.14
C ASN A 150 -11.98 8.14 -7.19
N ARG A 151 -11.63 9.37 -6.82
CA ARG A 151 -11.59 10.53 -7.74
C ARG A 151 -10.30 10.60 -8.56
N LYS A 152 -9.22 9.97 -8.09
CA LYS A 152 -7.91 9.99 -8.74
C LYS A 152 -7.84 9.02 -9.93
N GLN A 153 -7.04 9.39 -10.93
CA GLN A 153 -6.71 8.57 -12.09
C GLN A 153 -5.27 8.03 -12.05
N LEU A 154 -4.39 8.69 -11.30
CA LEU A 154 -3.02 8.26 -11.06
C LEU A 154 -2.86 8.05 -9.55
N PHE A 155 -2.33 6.89 -9.17
CA PHE A 155 -2.19 6.50 -7.77
C PHE A 155 -0.78 6.75 -7.29
N ASN A 156 -0.65 7.36 -6.11
CA ASN A 156 0.62 7.44 -5.40
C ASN A 156 0.82 6.20 -4.50
N ILE A 157 1.97 6.13 -3.82
CA ILE A 157 2.30 5.02 -2.92
C ILE A 157 1.22 4.84 -1.83
N ASN A 158 0.73 5.93 -1.23
CA ASN A 158 -0.25 5.89 -0.15
C ASN A 158 -1.60 5.37 -0.66
N ASP A 159 -2.03 5.83 -1.84
CA ASP A 159 -3.24 5.38 -2.51
C ASP A 159 -3.16 3.86 -2.80
N LEU A 160 -1.99 3.36 -3.25
CA LEU A 160 -1.79 1.93 -3.50
C LEU A 160 -1.88 1.10 -2.21
N ILE A 161 -1.29 1.56 -1.11
CA ILE A 161 -1.35 0.87 0.19
C ILE A 161 -2.78 0.85 0.74
N LEU A 162 -3.53 1.96 0.59
CA LEU A 162 -4.96 2.01 0.93
C LEU A 162 -5.79 1.03 0.10
N ILE A 163 -5.50 0.94 -1.21
CA ILE A 163 -6.17 -0.02 -2.10
C ILE A 163 -5.84 -1.47 -1.71
N ASP A 164 -4.60 -1.75 -1.28
CA ASP A 164 -4.20 -3.06 -0.75
C ASP A 164 -5.01 -3.43 0.49
N LEU A 165 -5.17 -2.50 1.44
CA LEU A 165 -6.03 -2.70 2.61
C LEU A 165 -7.49 -2.97 2.20
N TYR A 166 -8.01 -2.20 1.24
CA TYR A 166 -9.37 -2.37 0.74
C TYR A 166 -9.62 -3.79 0.20
N PHE A 167 -8.71 -4.31 -0.62
CA PHE A 167 -8.89 -5.64 -1.20
C PHE A 167 -8.85 -6.75 -0.14
N ILE A 168 -8.00 -6.62 0.87
CA ILE A 168 -7.95 -7.60 1.98
C ILE A 168 -9.23 -7.54 2.81
N CYS A 169 -9.72 -6.35 3.11
CA CYS A 169 -11.02 -6.16 3.73
C CYS A 169 -12.15 -6.77 2.89
N LEU A 170 -12.10 -6.63 1.55
CA LEU A 170 -13.06 -7.25 0.63
C LEU A 170 -12.98 -8.79 0.65
N GLU A 171 -11.79 -9.36 0.82
CA GLU A 171 -11.59 -10.80 0.92
C GLU A 171 -12.24 -11.39 2.18
N SER A 172 -12.02 -10.76 3.33
CA SER A 172 -12.57 -11.17 4.64
C SER A 172 -14.01 -10.70 4.88
N ALA A 173 -14.55 -9.80 4.05
CA ALA A 173 -15.92 -9.29 4.20
C ALA A 173 -16.97 -10.40 4.03
N LYS A 174 -17.85 -10.51 5.03
CA LYS A 174 -18.97 -11.48 5.04
C LYS A 174 -20.16 -11.04 4.17
N THR A 175 -20.25 -9.75 3.85
CA THR A 175 -21.32 -9.14 3.07
C THR A 175 -20.75 -8.28 1.94
N THR A 176 -21.29 -8.45 0.73
CA THR A 176 -20.94 -7.63 -0.45
C THR A 176 -21.88 -6.43 -0.57
N GLU A 177 -21.90 -5.57 0.43
CA GLU A 177 -22.69 -4.33 0.44
C GLU A 177 -21.79 -3.09 0.50
N GLY A 178 -22.24 -1.98 -0.09
CA GLY A 178 -21.51 -0.70 -0.10
C GLY A 178 -20.21 -0.74 -0.92
N ILE A 179 -19.09 -0.37 -0.28
CA ILE A 179 -17.76 -0.31 -0.90
C ILE A 179 -17.26 -1.70 -1.33
N TYR A 180 -17.81 -2.78 -0.76
CA TYR A 180 -17.39 -4.16 -1.04
C TYR A 180 -18.11 -4.81 -2.24
N SER A 181 -18.53 -4.00 -3.20
CA SER A 181 -19.24 -4.49 -4.40
C SER A 181 -18.28 -4.95 -5.51
N ILE A 182 -18.67 -6.01 -6.22
CA ILE A 182 -17.87 -6.57 -7.33
C ILE A 182 -17.69 -5.58 -8.49
N THR A 183 -18.69 -4.71 -8.71
CA THR A 183 -18.63 -3.65 -9.73
C THR A 183 -17.57 -2.61 -9.40
N PHE A 184 -17.42 -2.30 -8.13
CA PHE A 184 -16.41 -1.38 -7.64
C PHE A 184 -15.01 -2.00 -7.71
N TYR A 185 -14.87 -3.27 -7.32
CA TYR A 185 -13.66 -4.06 -7.56
C TYR A 185 -13.22 -4.03 -9.03
N ASP A 186 -14.14 -4.34 -9.96
CA ASP A 186 -13.86 -4.33 -11.40
C ASP A 186 -13.39 -2.94 -11.89
N LYS A 187 -13.98 -1.86 -11.36
CA LYS A 187 -13.60 -0.48 -11.71
C LYS A 187 -12.20 -0.14 -11.20
N LEU A 188 -11.86 -0.50 -9.97
CA LEU A 188 -10.53 -0.26 -9.41
C LEU A 188 -9.46 -1.11 -10.09
N MET A 189 -9.72 -2.40 -10.29
CA MET A 189 -8.77 -3.31 -10.93
C MET A 189 -8.41 -2.83 -12.34
N LYS A 190 -9.39 -2.38 -13.13
CA LYS A 190 -9.14 -1.75 -14.43
C LYS A 190 -8.25 -0.51 -14.35
N ARG A 191 -8.35 0.29 -13.30
CA ARG A 191 -7.51 1.48 -13.11
C ARG A 191 -6.09 1.14 -12.68
N LEU A 192 -5.93 0.13 -11.82
CA LEU A 192 -4.62 -0.36 -11.38
C LEU A 192 -3.82 -0.96 -12.54
N ILE A 193 -4.46 -1.83 -13.32
CA ILE A 193 -3.86 -2.48 -14.49
C ILE A 193 -3.43 -1.48 -15.58
N ASN A 194 -4.14 -0.36 -15.70
CA ASN A 194 -3.85 0.68 -16.67
C ASN A 194 -3.05 1.86 -16.09
N GLN A 195 -2.43 1.69 -14.91
CA GLN A 195 -1.59 2.74 -14.35
C GLN A 195 -0.40 3.06 -15.26
N LYS A 196 -0.08 4.35 -15.36
CA LYS A 196 1.18 4.78 -15.96
C LYS A 196 2.31 4.44 -14.99
N ARG A 197 3.43 3.97 -15.54
CA ARG A 197 4.65 3.67 -14.79
C ARG A 197 5.35 5.00 -14.50
N ILE A 198 5.31 5.43 -13.23
CA ILE A 198 5.78 6.77 -12.80
C ILE A 198 7.17 6.69 -12.18
N SER A 199 7.37 5.75 -11.25
CA SER A 199 8.65 5.55 -10.56
C SER A 199 8.85 4.09 -10.17
N PRO A 200 10.11 3.61 -10.08
CA PRO A 200 10.40 2.24 -9.67
C PRO A 200 9.79 1.85 -8.31
N GLU A 201 9.72 2.80 -7.36
CA GLU A 201 9.12 2.55 -6.04
C GLU A 201 7.60 2.36 -6.11
N THR A 202 6.92 3.23 -6.86
CA THR A 202 5.46 3.12 -7.09
C THR A 202 5.13 1.82 -7.82
N ASP A 203 5.95 1.49 -8.81
CA ASP A 203 5.80 0.29 -9.64
C ASP A 203 5.98 -1.00 -8.83
N LEU A 204 6.96 -1.02 -7.93
CA LEU A 204 7.15 -2.14 -7.01
C LEU A 204 5.93 -2.33 -6.10
N ILE A 205 5.44 -1.24 -5.50
CA ILE A 205 4.28 -1.30 -4.62
C ILE A 205 3.04 -1.74 -5.41
N LEU A 206 2.84 -1.21 -6.62
CA LEU A 206 1.79 -1.65 -7.53
C LEU A 206 1.86 -3.16 -7.78
N ASN A 207 3.05 -3.68 -8.09
CA ASN A 207 3.25 -5.12 -8.28
C ASN A 207 2.88 -5.92 -7.02
N ASN A 208 3.25 -5.44 -5.84
CA ASN A 208 2.89 -6.08 -4.57
C ASN A 208 1.36 -6.08 -4.37
N VAL A 209 0.68 -4.96 -4.63
CA VAL A 209 -0.79 -4.88 -4.52
C VAL A 209 -1.47 -5.84 -5.50
N LEU A 210 -1.01 -5.90 -6.75
CA LEU A 210 -1.59 -6.79 -7.75
C LEU A 210 -1.38 -8.27 -7.39
N LEU A 211 -0.19 -8.65 -6.94
CA LEU A 211 0.11 -10.03 -6.57
C LEU A 211 -0.58 -10.47 -5.28
N ASN A 212 -0.66 -9.61 -4.26
CA ASN A 212 -1.32 -9.96 -2.99
C ASN A 212 -2.83 -10.18 -3.18
N ASN A 213 -3.46 -9.49 -4.13
CA ASN A 213 -4.92 -9.49 -4.30
C ASN A 213 -5.37 -10.30 -5.52
N ILE A 214 -4.48 -11.12 -6.08
CA ILE A 214 -4.76 -11.98 -7.24
C ILE A 214 -5.78 -13.07 -6.90
N ASP A 215 -5.84 -13.49 -5.64
CA ASP A 215 -6.77 -14.51 -5.16
C ASP A 215 -8.23 -14.08 -5.35
N LEU A 216 -8.52 -12.78 -5.25
CA LEU A 216 -9.83 -12.21 -5.59
C LEU A 216 -10.16 -12.39 -7.08
N ALA A 217 -9.19 -12.19 -7.97
CA ALA A 217 -9.39 -12.38 -9.41
C ALA A 217 -9.69 -13.86 -9.73
N PHE A 218 -9.03 -14.80 -9.05
CA PHE A 218 -9.36 -16.23 -9.13
C PHE A 218 -10.75 -16.53 -8.56
N LYS A 219 -11.10 -15.99 -7.38
CA LYS A 219 -12.40 -16.18 -6.71
C LYS A 219 -13.58 -15.72 -7.57
N TYR A 220 -13.41 -14.60 -8.28
CA TYR A 220 -14.44 -14.05 -9.18
C TYR A 220 -14.35 -14.57 -10.62
N GLY A 221 -13.43 -15.49 -10.94
CA GLY A 221 -13.28 -16.08 -12.27
C GLY A 221 -12.92 -15.06 -13.36
N ARG A 222 -12.14 -14.02 -13.02
CA ARG A 222 -11.75 -12.94 -13.95
C ARG A 222 -10.43 -13.26 -14.65
N GLU A 223 -10.44 -14.20 -15.60
CA GLU A 223 -9.25 -14.67 -16.34
C GLU A 223 -8.41 -13.50 -16.92
N ASN A 224 -9.07 -12.55 -17.60
CA ASN A 224 -8.40 -11.41 -18.25
C ASN A 224 -7.55 -10.58 -17.28
N TYR A 225 -7.96 -10.45 -16.01
CA TYR A 225 -7.16 -9.72 -15.03
C TYR A 225 -5.96 -10.53 -14.57
N VAL A 226 -6.11 -11.85 -14.42
CA VAL A 226 -4.99 -12.72 -14.04
C VAL A 226 -3.90 -12.69 -15.10
N GLU A 227 -4.26 -12.86 -16.37
CA GLU A 227 -3.33 -12.77 -17.50
C GLU A 227 -2.60 -11.43 -17.50
N ARG A 228 -3.36 -10.33 -17.36
CA ARG A 228 -2.79 -8.99 -17.40
C ARG A 228 -1.90 -8.68 -16.19
N VAL A 229 -2.21 -9.21 -15.01
CA VAL A 229 -1.36 -9.10 -13.82
C VAL A 229 -0.04 -9.84 -14.04
N ILE A 230 -0.07 -11.03 -14.64
CA ILE A 230 1.15 -11.79 -14.97
C ILE A 230 2.04 -10.99 -15.93
N GLU A 231 1.46 -10.41 -16.99
CA GLU A 231 2.20 -9.56 -17.94
C GLU A 231 2.84 -8.35 -17.26
N ILE A 232 2.06 -7.60 -16.48
CA ILE A 232 2.53 -6.40 -15.78
C ILE A 232 3.62 -6.78 -14.79
N SER A 233 3.40 -7.81 -13.96
CA SER A 233 4.36 -8.27 -12.97
C SER A 233 5.70 -8.65 -13.60
N ASN A 234 5.67 -9.37 -14.73
CA ASN A 234 6.87 -9.71 -15.49
C ASN A 234 7.61 -8.46 -16.02
N SER A 235 6.89 -7.48 -16.57
CA SER A 235 7.47 -6.20 -17.01
C SER A 235 8.09 -5.43 -15.83
N ILE A 236 7.38 -5.30 -14.71
CA ILE A 236 7.86 -4.58 -13.51
C ILE A 236 9.16 -5.22 -13.00
N MET A 237 9.16 -6.54 -12.80
CA MET A 237 10.34 -7.25 -12.28
C MET A 237 11.55 -7.11 -13.20
N THR A 238 11.32 -7.11 -14.51
CA THR A 238 12.40 -6.98 -15.51
C THR A 238 12.97 -5.57 -15.55
N GLU A 239 12.12 -4.55 -15.48
CA GLU A 239 12.51 -3.13 -15.52
C GLU A 239 13.24 -2.68 -14.24
N ILE A 240 12.78 -3.16 -13.08
CA ILE A 240 13.35 -2.78 -11.78
C ILE A 240 14.51 -3.71 -11.38
N HIS A 241 14.69 -4.83 -12.08
CA HIS A 241 15.61 -5.92 -11.72
C HIS A 241 15.36 -6.47 -10.31
N ASP A 242 14.10 -6.46 -9.85
CA ASP A 242 13.69 -7.01 -8.57
C ASP A 242 12.92 -8.32 -8.76
N PHE A 243 13.55 -9.41 -8.35
CA PHE A 243 13.02 -10.76 -8.49
C PHE A 243 12.60 -11.38 -7.15
N GLN A 244 12.55 -10.62 -6.06
CA GLN A 244 12.20 -11.16 -4.73
C GLN A 244 10.81 -11.82 -4.72
N ARG A 245 9.88 -11.31 -5.53
CA ARG A 245 8.50 -11.81 -5.64
C ARG A 245 8.30 -12.84 -6.75
N ARG A 246 9.35 -13.24 -7.46
CA ARG A 246 9.27 -14.22 -8.56
C ARG A 246 8.64 -15.55 -8.15
N PRO A 247 8.93 -16.14 -6.96
CA PRO A 247 8.27 -17.36 -6.53
C PRO A 247 6.73 -17.23 -6.44
N ILE A 248 6.23 -16.05 -6.04
CA ILE A 248 4.79 -15.78 -5.95
C ILE A 248 4.20 -15.67 -7.35
N LEU A 249 4.86 -14.96 -8.26
CA LEU A 249 4.42 -14.86 -9.65
C LEU A 249 4.33 -16.26 -10.30
N SER A 250 5.33 -17.12 -10.08
CA SER A 250 5.29 -18.49 -10.60
C SER A 250 4.21 -19.37 -9.96
N LEU A 251 3.82 -19.10 -8.70
CA LEU A 251 2.63 -19.68 -8.08
C LEU A 251 1.34 -19.23 -8.79
N VAL A 252 1.22 -17.95 -9.10
CA VAL A 252 0.08 -17.41 -9.86
C VAL A 252 0.02 -18.00 -11.27
N GLU A 253 1.16 -18.09 -11.96
CA GLU A 253 1.28 -18.68 -13.30
C GLU A 253 0.79 -20.13 -13.31
N TRP A 254 1.22 -20.97 -12.36
CA TRP A 254 0.74 -22.36 -12.33
C TRP A 254 -0.77 -22.44 -12.03
N LYS A 255 -1.29 -21.62 -11.09
CA LYS A 255 -2.72 -21.63 -10.76
C LYS A 255 -3.56 -21.19 -11.95
N TYR A 256 -3.07 -20.23 -12.73
CA TYR A 256 -3.67 -19.82 -14.00
C TYR A 256 -3.70 -20.95 -15.03
N TYR A 257 -2.59 -21.65 -15.23
CA TYR A 257 -2.51 -22.77 -16.17
C TYR A 257 -3.40 -23.95 -15.77
N LEU A 258 -3.51 -24.26 -14.48
CA LEU A 258 -4.38 -25.34 -13.99
C LEU A 258 -5.86 -24.98 -14.12
N LYS A 259 -6.28 -23.79 -13.67
CA LYS A 259 -7.70 -23.41 -13.59
C LYS A 259 -8.32 -22.98 -14.91
N PHE A 260 -7.59 -22.24 -15.76
CA PHE A 260 -8.16 -21.63 -16.97
C PHE A 260 -7.71 -22.31 -18.26
N LYS A 261 -6.40 -22.56 -18.41
CA LYS A 261 -5.85 -23.16 -19.63
C LYS A 261 -5.90 -24.69 -19.65
N HIS A 262 -6.05 -25.32 -18.47
CA HIS A 262 -5.96 -26.76 -18.27
C HIS A 262 -4.67 -27.37 -18.84
N ASP A 263 -3.57 -26.61 -18.80
CA ASP A 263 -2.25 -27.05 -19.27
C ASP A 263 -1.40 -27.48 -18.08
N PHE A 264 -1.37 -28.78 -17.84
CA PHE A 264 -0.61 -29.37 -16.74
C PHE A 264 0.90 -29.25 -16.93
N VAL A 265 1.39 -29.29 -18.17
CA VAL A 265 2.83 -29.24 -18.47
C VAL A 265 3.38 -27.85 -18.16
N ALA A 266 2.67 -26.80 -18.61
CA ALA A 266 3.04 -25.42 -18.31
C ALA A 266 2.95 -25.12 -16.80
N ALA A 267 1.96 -25.69 -16.11
CA ALA A 267 1.83 -25.58 -14.65
C ALA A 267 3.01 -26.23 -13.92
N GLU A 268 3.40 -27.44 -14.30
CA GLU A 268 4.53 -28.15 -13.69
C GLU A 268 5.87 -27.43 -13.90
N GLN A 269 6.07 -26.83 -15.08
CA GLN A 269 7.23 -25.98 -15.36
C GLN A 269 7.26 -24.75 -14.43
N SER A 270 6.12 -24.10 -14.25
CA SER A 270 5.98 -22.93 -13.36
C SER A 270 6.25 -23.30 -11.89
N PHE A 271 5.76 -24.46 -11.43
CA PHE A 271 6.08 -25.00 -10.11
C PHE A 271 7.58 -25.31 -9.93
N THR A 272 8.20 -25.91 -10.94
CA THR A 272 9.63 -26.21 -10.93
C THR A 272 10.46 -24.93 -10.83
N ASN A 273 10.07 -23.88 -11.57
CA ASN A 273 10.72 -22.57 -11.48
C ASN A 273 10.57 -21.96 -10.08
N ALA A 274 9.36 -21.97 -9.50
CA ALA A 274 9.11 -21.42 -8.17
C ALA A 274 9.97 -22.10 -7.08
N THR A 275 10.06 -23.44 -7.13
CA THR A 275 10.86 -24.21 -6.17
C THR A 275 12.36 -24.01 -6.36
N LEU A 276 12.84 -23.88 -7.61
CA LEU A 276 14.23 -23.55 -7.91
C LEU A 276 14.60 -22.16 -7.36
N PHE A 277 13.75 -21.15 -7.54
CA PHE A 277 13.97 -19.84 -6.96
C PHE A 277 14.00 -19.87 -5.44
N ALA A 278 13.07 -20.58 -4.78
CA ALA A 278 13.07 -20.71 -3.32
C ALA A 278 14.38 -21.32 -2.80
N ARG A 279 14.93 -22.33 -3.50
CA ARG A 279 16.24 -22.93 -3.19
C ARG A 279 17.40 -21.96 -3.40
N LEU A 280 17.39 -21.21 -4.50
CA LEU A 280 18.45 -20.23 -4.80
C LEU A 280 18.53 -19.12 -3.76
N VAL A 281 17.38 -18.68 -3.25
CA VAL A 281 17.29 -17.68 -2.17
C VAL A 281 17.60 -18.28 -0.79
N GLY A 282 17.62 -19.62 -0.68
CA GLY A 282 17.85 -20.32 0.59
C GLY A 282 16.65 -20.30 1.53
N ASP A 283 15.44 -20.02 1.03
CA ASP A 283 14.22 -19.96 1.82
C ASP A 283 13.53 -21.35 1.87
N THR A 284 13.96 -22.16 2.85
CA THR A 284 13.42 -23.51 3.05
C THR A 284 11.95 -23.52 3.47
N TYR A 285 11.48 -22.46 4.13
CA TYR A 285 10.07 -22.35 4.53
C TYR A 285 9.19 -22.12 3.31
N LEU A 286 9.59 -21.20 2.44
CA LEU A 286 8.91 -20.95 1.17
C LEU A 286 8.89 -22.20 0.28
N GLU A 287 10.01 -22.91 0.15
CA GLU A 287 10.06 -24.15 -0.66
C GLU A 287 9.04 -25.20 -0.17
N ASN A 288 8.95 -25.41 1.15
CA ASN A 288 8.01 -26.36 1.71
C ASN A 288 6.56 -25.93 1.49
N LYS A 289 6.25 -24.64 1.67
CA LYS A 289 4.92 -24.09 1.41
C LYS A 289 4.50 -24.24 -0.06
N LEU A 290 5.40 -23.97 -1.01
CA LEU A 290 5.11 -24.16 -2.44
C LEU A 290 4.79 -25.63 -2.76
N LYS A 291 5.48 -26.59 -2.14
CA LYS A 291 5.20 -28.02 -2.31
C LYS A 291 3.86 -28.45 -1.70
N GLU A 292 3.48 -27.87 -0.57
CA GLU A 292 2.16 -28.10 0.04
C GLU A 292 1.05 -27.61 -0.87
N GLU A 293 1.14 -26.36 -1.36
CA GLU A 293 0.17 -25.76 -2.28
C GLU A 293 0.04 -26.57 -3.58
N TRP A 294 1.16 -26.97 -4.20
CA TRP A 294 1.12 -27.78 -5.41
C TRP A 294 0.41 -29.11 -5.23
N LYS A 295 0.59 -29.77 -4.07
CA LYS A 295 -0.14 -31.01 -3.77
C LYS A 295 -1.63 -30.77 -3.66
N LEU A 296 -2.06 -29.69 -2.99
CA LEU A 296 -3.47 -29.33 -2.88
C LEU A 296 -4.08 -29.04 -4.26
N ASP A 297 -3.40 -28.23 -5.08
CA ASP A 297 -3.87 -27.83 -6.41
C ASP A 297 -3.94 -28.99 -7.41
N THR A 298 -3.17 -30.07 -7.21
CA THR A 298 -3.13 -31.23 -8.11
C THR A 298 -3.97 -32.42 -7.64
N THR A 299 -4.44 -32.42 -6.39
CA THR A 299 -5.34 -33.46 -5.84
C THR A 299 -6.81 -33.07 -5.82
N THR A 300 -7.13 -31.80 -6.14
CA THR A 300 -8.49 -31.27 -6.23
C THR A 300 -8.97 -31.25 -7.68
#